data_AF-A0A2P2MRE8-F1
#
_entry.id   AF-A0A2P2MRE8-F1
#
_cell.length_a   1.000
_cell.length_b   1.000
_cell.length_c   1.000
_cell.angle_alpha   90.00
_cell.angle_beta   90.00
_cell.angle_gamma   90.00
#
_symmetry.space_group_name_H-M   'P 1'
#
loop_
_entity.id
_entity.type
_entity.pdbx_description
1 polymer ?
#
loop_
_entity_poly.entity_id
_entity_poly.type
_entity_poly.pdbx_seq_one_letter_code
_entity_poly.pdbx_strand_id
1 'polypeptide(L)'
;MSSLKKLCPVPVRFSGVGGSAMSNEGVKPLFPMEDISVMGIWELLPHLYNIRPHVVVTVDLKGFSFRLLKQLRGSMNPLSLCCVKVNT
;
A
#
# COMPACT_ATOMS: atom_id res chain seq x y z
N MET A 1 -3.30 7.10 -9.76
CA MET A 1 -1.84 7.32 -9.57
C MET A 1 -1.32 8.53 -10.36
N SER A 2 -1.82 8.73 -11.59
CA SER A 2 -1.59 9.92 -12.42
C SER A 2 -1.56 11.27 -11.68
N SER A 3 -2.52 11.56 -10.79
CA SER A 3 -2.55 12.85 -10.05
C SER A 3 -1.34 13.05 -9.14
N LEU A 4 -0.90 12.00 -8.43
CA LEU A 4 0.27 12.13 -7.54
C LEU A 4 1.56 12.29 -8.34
N LYS A 5 1.66 11.66 -9.51
CA LYS A 5 2.77 11.89 -10.45
C LYS A 5 2.80 13.32 -10.99
N LYS A 6 1.63 13.94 -11.22
CA LYS A 6 1.51 15.32 -11.69
C LYS A 6 1.86 16.35 -10.62
N LEU A 7 1.49 16.06 -9.36
CA LEU A 7 1.68 16.99 -8.24
C LEU A 7 3.08 16.92 -7.64
N CYS A 8 3.78 15.79 -7.77
CA CYS A 8 5.09 15.63 -7.15
C CYS A 8 6.21 16.16 -8.08
N PRO A 9 7.06 17.09 -7.61
CA PRO A 9 8.20 17.59 -8.38
C PRO A 9 9.35 16.57 -8.48
N VAL A 10 9.28 15.48 -7.71
CA VAL A 10 10.28 14.41 -7.66
C VAL A 10 9.69 13.09 -8.15
N PRO A 11 10.51 12.17 -8.71
CA PRO A 11 10.02 10.89 -9.21
C PRO A 11 9.45 10.02 -8.07
N VAL A 12 8.15 9.77 -8.13
CA VAL A 12 7.43 8.92 -7.17
C VAL A 12 7.51 7.46 -7.59
N ARG A 13 7.94 6.60 -6.67
CA ARG A 13 7.91 5.14 -6.87
C ARG A 13 6.68 4.56 -6.19
N PHE A 14 5.95 3.72 -6.94
CA PHE A 14 4.80 3.01 -6.42
C PHE A 14 5.09 1.51 -6.37
N SER A 15 4.80 0.91 -5.22
CA SER A 15 4.92 -0.53 -4.99
C SER A 15 3.84 -0.92 -4.02
N GLY A 16 3.19 -2.05 -4.23
CA GLY A 16 2.06 -2.44 -3.41
C GLY A 16 1.16 -3.43 -4.11
N VAL A 17 -0.11 -3.37 -3.78
CA VAL A 17 -1.13 -4.25 -4.34
C VAL A 17 -2.10 -3.38 -5.13
N GLY A 18 -2.45 -3.82 -6.33
CA GLY A 18 -3.41 -3.11 -7.16
C GLY A 18 -3.88 -3.97 -8.33
N GLY A 19 -5.03 -3.60 -8.89
CA GLY A 19 -5.54 -4.23 -10.10
C GLY A 19 -4.74 -3.84 -11.35
N SER A 20 -5.11 -4.41 -12.49
CA SER A 20 -4.49 -4.15 -13.80
C SER A 20 -4.34 -2.66 -14.13
N ALA A 21 -5.35 -1.84 -13.81
CA ALA A 21 -5.30 -0.39 -14.00
C ALA A 21 -4.16 0.29 -13.22
N MET A 22 -3.85 -0.19 -12.01
CA MET A 22 -2.73 0.33 -11.21
C MET A 22 -1.39 -0.15 -11.73
N SER A 23 -1.30 -1.40 -12.17
CA SER A 23 -0.10 -1.95 -12.80
C SER A 23 0.27 -1.20 -14.09
N ASN A 24 -0.72 -0.85 -14.91
CA ASN A 24 -0.53 -0.02 -16.11
C ASN A 24 -0.02 1.39 -15.77
N GLU A 25 -0.37 1.91 -14.59
CA GLU A 25 0.14 3.17 -14.06
C GLU A 25 1.53 3.03 -13.41
N GLY A 26 2.20 1.87 -13.53
CA GLY A 26 3.56 1.65 -13.05
C GLY A 26 3.65 1.27 -11.57
N VAL A 27 2.55 0.85 -10.95
CA VAL A 27 2.61 0.15 -9.66
C VAL A 27 3.22 -1.22 -9.89
N LYS A 28 4.32 -1.53 -9.20
CA LYS A 28 4.84 -2.90 -9.17
C LYS A 28 4.02 -3.71 -8.16
N PRO A 29 3.18 -4.68 -8.61
CA PRO A 29 2.45 -5.53 -7.70
C PRO A 29 3.45 -6.36 -6.88
N LEU A 30 3.40 -6.24 -5.55
CA LEU A 30 4.17 -7.08 -4.63
C LEU A 30 3.55 -8.46 -4.50
N PHE A 31 2.22 -8.50 -4.58
CA PHE A 31 1.39 -9.69 -4.51
C PHE A 31 0.21 -9.51 -5.48
N PRO A 32 -0.22 -10.57 -6.18
CA PRO A 32 -1.47 -10.54 -6.93
C PRO A 32 -2.65 -10.45 -5.96
N MET A 33 -3.78 -9.93 -6.44
CA MET A 33 -4.94 -9.63 -5.59
C MET A 33 -5.58 -10.91 -5.04
N GLU A 34 -5.49 -11.99 -5.82
CA GLU A 34 -5.99 -13.32 -5.51
C GLU A 34 -5.23 -13.90 -4.31
N ASP A 35 -3.89 -13.78 -4.30
CA ASP A 35 -3.05 -14.30 -3.22
C ASP A 35 -3.32 -13.62 -1.88
N ILE A 36 -3.75 -12.34 -1.86
CA ILE A 36 -4.02 -11.62 -0.60
C ILE A 36 -5.36 -12.03 0.03
N SER A 37 -6.29 -12.52 -0.79
CA SER A 37 -7.54 -13.08 -0.29
C SER A 37 -7.38 -14.49 0.27
N VAL A 38 -6.37 -15.22 -0.23
CA VAL A 38 -6.01 -16.57 0.22
C VAL A 38 -5.06 -16.52 1.42
N MET A 39 -4.02 -15.68 1.34
CA MET A 39 -3.01 -15.45 2.37
C MET A 39 -3.47 -14.29 3.26
N GLY A 40 -3.77 -14.59 4.52
CA GLY A 40 -4.24 -13.62 5.49
C GLY A 40 -3.24 -12.48 5.75
N ILE A 41 -3.69 -11.46 6.49
CA ILE A 41 -2.87 -10.28 6.83
C ILE A 41 -1.52 -10.66 7.47
N TRP A 42 -1.48 -11.75 8.24
CA TRP A 42 -0.32 -12.22 9.00
C TRP A 42 0.81 -12.73 8.10
N GLU A 43 0.49 -13.35 6.98
CA GLU A 43 1.49 -13.85 6.01
C GLU A 43 2.02 -12.70 5.14
N LEU A 44 1.19 -11.69 4.90
CA LEU A 44 1.55 -10.51 4.10
C LEU A 44 2.48 -9.54 4.86
N LEU A 45 2.25 -9.35 6.16
CA LEU A 45 2.98 -8.42 7.02
C LEU A 45 4.51 -8.53 7.01
N PRO A 46 5.13 -9.71 7.18
CA PRO A 46 6.60 -9.84 7.17
C PRO A 46 7.23 -9.33 5.87
N HIS A 47 6.55 -9.53 4.73
CA HIS A 47 7.03 -9.04 3.44
C HIS A 47 6.92 -7.51 3.31
N LEU A 48 5.88 -6.91 3.92
CA LEU A 48 5.71 -5.46 3.97
C LEU A 48 6.74 -4.79 4.87
N TYR A 49 7.20 -5.42 5.96
CA TYR A 49 8.21 -4.84 6.86
C TYR A 49 9.58 -4.65 6.21
N ASN A 50 9.93 -5.47 5.22
CA ASN A 50 11.15 -5.28 4.45
C ASN A 50 11.12 -4.00 3.59
N ILE A 51 9.93 -3.43 3.41
CA ILE A 51 9.73 -2.19 2.67
C ILE A 51 9.53 -1.08 3.68
N ARG A 52 10.26 0.03 3.53
CA ARG A 52 10.13 1.22 4.37
C ARG A 52 9.43 2.34 3.60
N PRO A 53 8.10 2.27 3.41
CA PRO A 53 7.38 3.31 2.72
C PRO A 53 7.36 4.59 3.56
N HIS A 54 7.37 5.73 2.88
CA HIS A 54 7.20 7.05 3.51
C HIS A 54 5.71 7.41 3.64
N VAL A 55 4.90 6.83 2.76
CA VAL A 55 3.46 7.02 2.70
C VAL A 55 2.83 5.67 2.38
N VAL A 56 1.83 5.28 3.16
CA VAL A 56 0.99 4.11 2.87
C VAL A 56 -0.37 4.60 2.44
N VAL A 57 -0.76 4.22 1.23
CA VAL A 57 -2.05 4.57 0.65
C VAL A 57 -2.89 3.30 0.60
N THR A 58 -4.07 3.34 1.21
CA THR A 58 -5.02 2.22 1.18
C THR A 58 -6.26 2.63 0.40
N VAL A 59 -6.73 1.74 -0.49
CA VAL A 59 -7.89 1.98 -1.37
C VAL A 59 -8.94 0.87 -1.16
N ASP A 60 -10.23 1.24 -1.22
CA ASP A 60 -11.42 0.38 -1.32
C ASP A 60 -11.81 -0.54 -0.14
N LEU A 61 -10.89 -1.21 0.57
CA LEU A 61 -11.29 -2.24 1.54
C LEU A 61 -11.17 -1.77 2.99
N LYS A 62 -12.27 -1.26 3.58
CA LYS A 62 -12.31 -0.76 4.97
C LYS A 62 -11.77 -1.77 5.99
N GLY A 63 -12.23 -3.03 5.94
CA GLY A 63 -11.85 -4.06 6.91
C GLY A 63 -10.38 -4.48 6.85
N PHE A 64 -9.89 -4.79 5.64
CA PHE A 64 -8.49 -5.14 5.42
C PHE A 64 -7.54 -3.97 5.73
N SER A 65 -7.85 -2.78 5.20
CA SER A 65 -7.03 -1.59 5.41
C SER A 65 -6.92 -1.24 6.88
N PHE A 66 -8.00 -1.35 7.66
CA PHE A 66 -7.95 -1.04 9.08
C PHE A 66 -7.05 -2.00 9.86
N ARG A 67 -7.14 -3.31 9.58
CA ARG A 67 -6.26 -4.32 10.19
C ARG A 67 -4.80 -4.11 9.80
N LEU A 68 -4.54 -3.84 8.52
CA LEU A 68 -3.20 -3.54 8.01
C LEU A 68 -2.61 -2.31 8.71
N LEU A 69 -3.36 -1.22 8.76
CA LEU A 69 -2.92 0.04 9.38
C LEU A 69 -2.70 -0.09 10.89
N LYS A 70 -3.56 -0.86 11.58
CA LYS A 70 -3.39 -1.13 13.02
C LYS A 70 -2.08 -1.87 13.27
N GLN A 71 -1.73 -2.84 12.43
CA GLN A 71 -0.49 -3.58 12.59
C GLN A 71 0.74 -2.74 12.20
N LEU A 72 0.68 -2.01 11.08
CA LEU A 72 1.78 -1.15 10.65
C LEU A 72 2.09 -0.06 11.68
N ARG A 73 1.07 0.51 12.34
CA ARG A 73 1.26 1.47 13.46
C ARG A 73 1.94 0.84 14.68
N GLY A 74 1.74 -0.46 14.92
CA GLY A 74 2.35 -1.16 16.06
C GLY A 74 3.83 -1.47 15.87
N SER A 75 4.33 -1.50 14.63
CA SER A 75 5.68 -1.97 14.33
C SER A 75 6.53 -1.03 13.46
N MET A 76 5.95 -0.02 12.80
CA MET A 76 6.68 0.99 12.05
C MET A 76 6.72 2.33 12.81
N ASN A 77 7.84 3.04 12.71
CA ASN A 77 8.02 4.33 13.38
C ASN A 77 6.95 5.34 12.89
N PRO A 78 6.17 5.97 13.78
CA PRO A 78 5.04 6.82 13.40
C PRO A 78 5.45 8.07 12.62
N LEU A 79 6.70 8.52 12.76
CA LEU A 79 7.24 9.70 12.09
C LEU A 79 7.40 9.55 10.56
N SER A 80 7.42 8.33 10.02
CA SER A 80 7.62 8.08 8.58
C SER A 80 6.40 7.48 7.88
N LEU A 81 5.25 7.38 8.55
CA LEU A 81 4.09 6.67 8.02
C LEU A 81 2.90 7.63 7.85
N CYS A 82 2.85 8.34 6.72
CA CYS A 82 1.64 9.08 6.36
C CYS A 82 0.61 8.11 5.76
N CYS A 83 -0.52 7.93 6.45
CA CYS A 83 -1.60 7.07 5.96
C CYS A 83 -2.64 7.89 5.20
N VAL A 84 -2.77 7.63 3.90
CA VAL A 84 -3.81 8.27 3.07
C VAL A 84 -4.88 7.25 2.75
N LYS A 85 -6.10 7.52 3.20
CA LYS A 85 -7.26 6.72 2.84
C LYS A 85 -7.92 7.33 1.61
N VAL A 86 -7.84 6.63 0.49
CA VAL A 86 -8.54 7.03 -0.73
C VAL A 86 -9.88 6.31 -0.70
N ASN A 87 -10.95 7.07 -0.50
CA ASN A 87 -12.29 6.61 -0.86
C ASN A 87 -12.44 6.91 -2.35
N THR A 88 -12.74 5.85 -3.10
CA THR A 88 -13.37 5.90 -4.41
C THR A 88 -14.76 6.54 -4.32
#